data_AF-H1XUD7-F1
#
_entry.id   AF-H1XUD7-F1
#
_cell.length_a   1.000
_cell.length_b   1.000
_cell.length_c   1.000
_cell.angle_alpha   90.00
_cell.angle_beta   90.00
_cell.angle_gamma   90.00
#
_symmetry.space_group_name_H-M   'P 1'
#
loop_
_entity.id
_entity.type
_entity.pdbx_description
1 polymer ?
#
loop_
_entity_poly.entity_id
_entity_poly.type
_entity_poly.pdbx_seq_one_letter_code
_entity_poly.pdbx_strand_id
1 'polypeptide(L)'
;MTWHKKLNNLSEIPDLNFEGYLWLSNEAAPRRINKINAAEYEKDGQPLNPFIREAYLYDVDNNVSVAVRHVPGRYLINFFDLKKLPEDFEITEQKFLANKKIGKKLIFKEIWAPESDDNCEGFAVLRKKVTVFCGIEI
;
A
#
# COMPACT_ATOMS: atom_id res chain seq x y z
N MET A 1 5.48 18.88 -1.31
CA MET A 1 4.56 17.81 -0.84
C MET A 1 5.18 16.47 -1.21
N THR A 2 5.21 15.48 -0.31
CA THR A 2 5.91 14.20 -0.53
C THR A 2 5.01 13.18 -1.23
N TRP A 3 5.59 12.33 -2.09
CA TRP A 3 4.90 11.23 -2.77
C TRP A 3 4.60 10.04 -1.84
N HIS A 4 5.32 9.94 -0.72
CA HIS A 4 5.10 8.96 0.33
C HIS A 4 4.88 9.67 1.67
N LYS A 5 3.88 9.23 2.43
CA LYS A 5 3.67 9.63 3.83
C LYS A 5 3.24 8.42 4.66
N LYS A 6 3.67 8.39 5.92
CA LYS A 6 3.14 7.46 6.92
C LYS A 6 1.96 8.14 7.62
N LEU A 7 0.84 7.43 7.74
CA LEU A 7 -0.30 7.87 8.52
C LEU A 7 -0.23 7.22 9.90
N ASN A 8 -0.71 7.91 10.93
CA ASN A 8 -0.68 7.38 12.29
C ASN A 8 -1.91 6.52 12.59
N ASN A 9 -3.05 6.87 11.98
CA ASN A 9 -4.36 6.26 12.25
C ASN A 9 -5.10 5.92 10.95
N LEU A 10 -6.00 4.93 11.01
CA LEU A 10 -6.86 4.56 9.87
C LEU A 10 -7.78 5.71 9.46
N SER A 11 -8.18 6.56 10.41
CA SER A 11 -9.04 7.72 10.17
C SER A 11 -8.39 8.82 9.33
N GLU A 12 -7.05 8.78 9.14
CA GLU A 12 -6.32 9.74 8.30
C GLU A 12 -6.30 9.33 6.81
N ILE A 13 -6.80 8.14 6.48
CA ILE A 13 -6.97 7.70 5.10
C ILE A 13 -8.03 8.60 4.45
N PRO A 14 -7.75 9.27 3.33
CA PRO A 14 -8.71 10.17 2.71
C PRO A 14 -9.90 9.38 2.16
N ASP A 15 -11.08 10.01 2.15
CA ASP A 15 -12.28 9.43 1.56
C ASP A 15 -12.24 9.58 0.03
N LEU A 16 -11.76 8.53 -0.64
CA LEU A 16 -11.60 8.43 -2.11
C LEU A 16 -12.27 7.16 -2.64
N ASN A 17 -12.36 7.02 -3.97
CA ASN A 17 -12.98 5.89 -4.65
C ASN A 17 -11.98 4.73 -4.79
N PHE A 18 -11.57 4.18 -3.65
CA PHE A 18 -10.61 3.08 -3.67
C PHE A 18 -11.21 1.79 -4.23
N GLU A 19 -10.35 1.01 -4.86
CA GLU A 19 -10.53 -0.41 -5.11
C GLU A 19 -9.38 -1.18 -4.46
N GLY A 20 -9.71 -2.26 -3.76
CA GLY A 20 -8.70 -2.97 -3.01
C GLY A 20 -9.20 -4.23 -2.34
N TYR A 21 -8.43 -4.70 -1.37
CA TYR A 21 -8.80 -5.82 -0.54
C TYR A 21 -8.39 -5.61 0.91
N LEU A 22 -9.09 -6.35 1.78
CA LEU A 22 -8.89 -6.39 3.21
C LEU A 22 -8.82 -7.85 3.65
N TRP A 23 -7.88 -8.14 4.55
CA TRP A 23 -7.76 -9.41 5.21
C TRP A 23 -7.78 -9.21 6.72
N LEU A 24 -8.82 -9.70 7.40
CA LEU A 24 -8.92 -9.66 8.85
C LEU A 24 -8.20 -10.82 9.52
N SER A 25 -7.83 -10.63 10.78
CA SER A 25 -7.10 -11.62 11.59
C SER A 25 -7.87 -12.92 11.83
N ASN A 26 -9.21 -12.87 11.81
CA ASN A 26 -10.09 -14.02 12.00
C ASN A 26 -10.60 -14.63 10.68
N GLU A 27 -10.16 -14.14 9.52
CA GLU A 27 -10.61 -14.63 8.21
C GLU A 27 -9.57 -15.54 7.56
N ALA A 28 -10.03 -16.62 6.93
CA ALA A 28 -9.14 -17.55 6.21
C ALA A 28 -8.66 -17.01 4.84
N ALA A 29 -9.31 -15.97 4.31
CA ALA A 29 -8.98 -15.39 3.01
C ALA A 29 -9.42 -13.91 2.96
N PRO A 30 -8.75 -13.08 2.14
CA PRO A 30 -9.12 -11.68 1.95
C PRO A 30 -10.45 -11.53 1.20
N ARG A 31 -11.05 -10.34 1.33
CA ARG A 31 -12.24 -9.90 0.60
C ARG A 31 -12.00 -8.56 -0.08
N ARG A 32 -12.69 -8.30 -1.20
CA ARG A 32 -12.66 -6.99 -1.86
C ARG A 32 -13.32 -5.94 -0.98
N ILE A 33 -12.76 -4.74 -0.99
CA ILE A 33 -13.32 -3.57 -0.34
C ILE A 33 -13.07 -2.33 -1.20
N ASN A 34 -13.88 -1.30 -0.98
CA ASN A 34 -13.70 0.03 -1.55
C ASN A 34 -13.44 1.11 -0.50
N LYS A 35 -13.54 0.76 0.79
CA LYS A 35 -13.26 1.67 1.91
C LYS A 35 -12.89 0.89 3.16
N ILE A 36 -12.13 1.54 4.04
CA ILE A 36 -11.87 1.07 5.41
C ILE A 36 -12.65 1.95 6.37
N ASN A 37 -13.48 1.35 7.20
CA ASN A 37 -14.11 2.04 8.30
C ASN A 37 -13.18 2.01 9.52
N ALA A 38 -12.50 3.12 9.79
CA ALA A 38 -11.51 3.19 10.86
C ALA A 38 -12.09 2.79 12.23
N ALA A 39 -13.30 3.23 12.55
CA ALA A 39 -13.95 2.96 13.84
C ALA A 39 -14.26 1.47 14.09
N GLU A 40 -14.32 0.64 13.04
CA GLU A 40 -14.50 -0.81 13.18
C GLU A 40 -13.20 -1.52 13.58
N TYR A 41 -12.04 -0.96 13.24
CA TYR A 41 -10.76 -1.66 13.30
C TYR A 41 -9.70 -0.97 14.17
N GLU A 42 -9.94 0.25 14.60
CA GLU A 42 -9.04 1.06 15.40
C GLU A 42 -9.81 1.93 16.38
N LYS A 43 -9.28 2.03 17.61
CA LYS A 43 -9.74 2.99 18.62
C LYS A 43 -8.53 3.58 19.32
N ASP A 44 -8.44 4.90 19.38
CA ASP A 44 -7.33 5.62 20.03
C ASP A 44 -5.94 5.17 19.51
N GLY A 45 -5.82 4.92 18.19
CA GLY A 45 -4.60 4.43 17.53
C GLY A 45 -4.25 2.96 17.82
N GLN A 46 -5.13 2.23 18.51
CA GLN A 46 -4.95 0.83 18.85
C GLN A 46 -5.83 -0.07 17.98
N PRO A 47 -5.27 -1.14 17.37
CA PRO A 47 -6.05 -2.14 16.65
C PRO A 47 -7.12 -2.80 17.52
N LEU A 48 -8.36 -2.88 17.00
CA LEU A 48 -9.46 -3.61 17.62
C LEU A 48 -9.50 -5.06 17.11
N ASN A 49 -10.05 -5.99 17.90
CA ASN A 49 -10.27 -7.37 17.44
C ASN A 49 -11.68 -7.53 16.85
N PRO A 50 -11.84 -8.17 15.67
CA PRO A 50 -10.77 -8.62 14.77
C PRO A 50 -10.05 -7.45 14.10
N PHE A 51 -8.72 -7.53 14.00
CA PHE A 51 -7.89 -6.47 13.42
C PHE A 51 -7.61 -6.72 11.94
N ILE A 52 -7.22 -5.66 11.23
CA ILE A 52 -6.73 -5.74 9.85
C ILE A 52 -5.36 -6.41 9.84
N ARG A 53 -5.24 -7.62 9.30
CA ARG A 53 -3.93 -8.25 9.09
C ARG A 53 -3.17 -7.53 7.97
N GLU A 54 -3.86 -7.33 6.85
CA GLU A 54 -3.35 -6.65 5.66
C GLU A 54 -4.51 -5.98 4.91
N ALA A 55 -4.30 -4.77 4.41
CA ALA A 55 -5.17 -4.17 3.41
C ALA A 55 -4.34 -3.39 2.39
N TYR A 56 -4.76 -3.45 1.13
CA TYR A 56 -4.30 -2.52 0.11
C TYR A 56 -5.49 -1.91 -0.61
N LEU A 57 -5.39 -0.61 -0.86
CA LEU A 57 -6.39 0.21 -1.52
C LEU A 57 -5.68 1.00 -2.61
N TYR A 58 -6.33 1.15 -3.76
CA TYR A 58 -5.83 1.96 -4.86
C TYR A 58 -6.97 2.74 -5.51
N ASP A 59 -6.82 4.04 -5.63
CA ASP A 59 -7.75 4.93 -6.32
C ASP A 59 -7.11 5.31 -7.65
N VAL A 60 -7.74 4.88 -8.74
CA VAL A 60 -7.21 5.03 -10.10
C VAL A 60 -7.24 6.49 -10.58
N ASP A 61 -8.30 7.22 -10.24
CA ASP A 61 -8.52 8.60 -10.70
C ASP A 61 -7.48 9.57 -10.11
N ASN A 62 -7.17 9.39 -8.83
CA ASN A 62 -6.18 10.18 -8.09
C ASN A 62 -4.78 9.55 -8.16
N ASN A 63 -4.65 8.30 -8.62
CA ASN A 63 -3.40 7.53 -8.68
C ASN A 63 -2.73 7.49 -7.28
N VAL A 64 -3.55 7.15 -6.28
CA VAL A 64 -3.20 7.10 -4.87
C VAL A 64 -3.33 5.68 -4.37
N SER A 65 -2.37 5.22 -3.57
CA SER A 65 -2.37 3.91 -2.95
C SER A 65 -2.22 3.99 -1.45
N VAL A 66 -2.91 3.10 -0.72
CA VAL A 66 -2.78 2.95 0.72
C VAL A 66 -2.48 1.49 1.05
N ALA A 67 -1.46 1.28 1.87
CA ALA A 67 -1.08 -0.02 2.39
C ALA A 67 -1.21 0.00 3.91
N VAL A 68 -2.01 -0.91 4.46
CA VAL A 68 -2.18 -1.12 5.90
C VAL A 68 -1.62 -2.50 6.23
N ARG A 69 -0.67 -2.56 7.16
CA ARG A 69 -0.15 -3.83 7.70
C ARG A 69 -0.17 -3.79 9.21
N HIS A 70 -0.65 -4.85 9.84
CA HIS A 70 -0.53 -4.99 11.29
C HIS A 70 0.86 -5.43 11.70
N VAL A 71 1.40 -4.77 12.73
CA VAL A 71 2.54 -5.21 13.53
C VAL A 71 2.12 -5.24 14.99
N PRO A 72 2.81 -5.96 15.89
CA PRO A 72 2.37 -6.08 17.28
C PRO A 72 2.04 -4.73 17.92
N GLY A 73 0.76 -4.51 18.24
CA GLY A 73 0.25 -3.33 18.93
C GLY A 73 -0.05 -2.09 18.08
N ARG A 74 0.09 -2.12 16.74
CA ARG A 74 -0.26 -0.98 15.88
C ARG A 74 -0.39 -1.33 14.40
N TYR A 75 -1.00 -0.42 13.63
CA TYR A 75 -0.95 -0.46 12.18
C TYR A 75 0.24 0.34 11.63
N LEU A 76 0.90 -0.21 10.60
CA LEU A 76 1.77 0.53 9.70
C LEU A 76 0.96 0.94 8.48
N ILE A 77 0.65 2.23 8.38
CA ILE A 77 -0.17 2.77 7.30
C ILE A 77 0.73 3.63 6.41
N ASN A 78 0.90 3.18 5.17
CA ASN A 78 1.65 3.93 4.16
C ASN A 78 0.68 4.44 3.11
N PHE A 79 0.80 5.72 2.81
CA PHE A 79 0.06 6.40 1.75
C PHE A 79 1.04 6.84 0.68
N PHE A 80 0.67 6.59 -0.57
CA PHE A 80 1.44 6.92 -1.75
C PHE A 80 0.60 7.75 -2.71
N ASP A 81 1.11 8.92 -3.12
CA ASP A 81 0.58 9.75 -4.19
C ASP A 81 1.53 9.61 -5.39
N LEU A 82 1.18 8.73 -6.32
CA LEU A 82 2.04 8.38 -7.44
C LEU A 82 2.10 9.50 -8.50
N LYS A 83 1.21 10.50 -8.46
CA LYS A 83 1.33 11.70 -9.30
C LYS A 83 2.45 12.62 -8.86
N LYS A 84 2.90 12.50 -7.61
CA LYS A 84 3.99 13.30 -7.03
C LYS A 84 5.34 12.59 -7.05
N LEU A 85 5.44 11.43 -7.70
CA LEU A 85 6.68 10.69 -7.78
C LEU A 85 7.74 11.52 -8.54
N PRO A 86 9.00 11.58 -8.07
CA PRO A 86 10.06 12.24 -8.81
C PRO A 86 10.25 11.60 -10.20
N GLU A 87 10.51 12.42 -11.21
CA GLU A 87 10.65 11.97 -12.61
C GLU A 87 11.85 11.05 -12.83
N ASP A 88 12.88 11.20 -12.00
CA ASP A 88 14.12 10.42 -12.02
C ASP A 88 13.96 9.03 -11.38
N PHE A 89 12.78 8.71 -10.83
CA PHE A 89 12.50 7.40 -10.26
C PHE A 89 12.03 6.45 -11.35
N GLU A 90 12.61 5.25 -11.38
CA GLU A 90 12.17 4.20 -12.27
C GLU A 90 11.03 3.37 -11.65
N ILE A 91 10.05 3.05 -12.49
CA ILE A 91 8.86 2.29 -12.09
C ILE A 91 8.79 1.00 -12.89
N THR A 92 8.70 -0.13 -12.19
CA THR A 92 8.50 -1.44 -12.81
C THR A 92 7.18 -2.05 -12.35
N GLU A 93 6.33 -2.50 -13.27
CA GLU A 93 5.11 -3.21 -12.92
C GLU A 93 5.39 -4.70 -12.63
N GLN A 94 4.84 -5.19 -11.52
CA GLN A 94 4.87 -6.59 -11.12
C GLN A 94 3.44 -7.10 -10.91
N LYS A 95 3.18 -8.32 -11.39
CA LYS A 95 1.88 -8.98 -11.22
C LYS A 95 2.04 -10.25 -10.41
N PHE A 96 1.32 -10.35 -9.29
CA PHE A 96 1.34 -11.51 -8.40
C PHE A 96 0.02 -12.27 -8.46
N LEU A 97 0.05 -13.59 -8.27
CA LEU A 97 -1.19 -14.38 -8.18
C LEU A 97 -2.02 -13.92 -6.98
N ALA A 98 -3.28 -13.60 -7.23
CA ALA A 98 -4.21 -13.19 -6.19
C ALA A 98 -4.90 -14.40 -5.55
N ASN A 99 -5.47 -14.20 -4.36
CA ASN A 99 -6.41 -15.17 -3.83
C ASN A 99 -7.65 -15.23 -4.74
N LYS A 100 -8.15 -16.44 -5.03
CA LYS A 100 -9.31 -16.66 -5.91
C LYS A 100 -10.55 -15.85 -5.51
N LYS A 101 -10.70 -15.49 -4.23
CA LYS A 101 -11.82 -14.67 -3.74
C LYS A 101 -11.74 -13.19 -4.11
N ILE A 102 -10.55 -12.69 -4.46
CA ILE A 102 -10.34 -11.27 -4.78
C ILE A 102 -10.01 -11.03 -6.25
N GLY A 103 -9.46 -11.99 -7.01
CA GLY A 103 -9.21 -11.81 -8.44
C GLY A 103 -8.24 -12.84 -9.00
N LYS A 104 -7.72 -12.57 -10.20
CA LYS A 104 -6.67 -13.38 -10.84
C LYS A 104 -5.28 -12.93 -10.41
N LYS A 105 -5.00 -11.62 -10.46
CA LYS A 105 -3.68 -11.07 -10.11
C LYS A 105 -3.78 -9.76 -9.34
N LEU A 106 -2.80 -9.52 -8.48
CA LEU A 106 -2.57 -8.23 -7.83
C LEU A 106 -1.49 -7.49 -8.61
N ILE A 107 -1.74 -6.22 -8.91
CA ILE A 107 -0.82 -5.36 -9.66
C ILE A 107 -0.08 -4.50 -8.65
N PHE A 108 1.24 -4.51 -8.72
CA PHE A 108 2.11 -3.67 -7.92
C PHE A 108 3.10 -2.93 -8.80
N LYS A 109 3.49 -1.73 -8.38
CA LYS A 109 4.57 -0.96 -8.96
C LYS A 109 5.75 -0.94 -8.01
N GLU A 110 6.90 -1.41 -8.45
CA GLU A 110 8.17 -1.25 -7.76
C GLU A 110 8.76 0.10 -8.12
N ILE A 111 9.15 0.85 -7.11
CA ILE A 111 9.71 2.18 -7.26
C ILE A 111 11.19 2.11 -6.91
N TRP A 112 12.02 2.54 -7.85
CA TRP A 112 13.46 2.53 -7.77
C TRP A 112 13.97 3.95 -7.86
N ALA A 113 14.90 4.33 -6.99
CA ALA A 113 15.51 5.65 -7.01
C ALA A 113 17.02 5.49 -7.20
N PRO A 114 17.67 6.37 -7.97
CA PRO A 114 19.12 6.39 -8.06
C PRO A 114 19.72 6.86 -6.73
N GLU A 115 20.73 6.13 -6.28
CA GLU A 115 21.52 6.46 -5.11
C GLU A 115 22.99 6.20 -5.41
N SER A 116 23.87 7.05 -4.89
CA SER A 116 25.32 6.79 -4.95
C SER A 116 25.65 5.53 -4.14
N ASP A 117 26.50 4.67 -4.70
CA ASP A 117 26.94 3.43 -4.06
C ASP A 117 28.46 3.39 -3.96
N ASP A 118 28.97 3.27 -2.74
CA ASP A 118 30.41 3.19 -2.48
C ASP A 118 31.06 1.96 -3.14
N ASN A 119 30.32 0.85 -3.31
CA ASN A 119 30.83 -0.34 -4.01
C ASN A 119 30.79 -0.19 -5.54
N CYS A 120 30.25 0.92 -6.04
CA CYS A 120 30.27 1.30 -7.44
C CYS A 120 30.98 2.65 -7.60
N GLU A 121 32.05 2.92 -6.85
CA GLU A 121 32.86 4.14 -6.97
C GLU A 121 32.03 5.44 -6.95
N GLY A 122 30.92 5.45 -6.22
CA GLY A 122 30.01 6.60 -6.13
C GLY A 122 29.09 6.82 -7.33
N PHE A 123 29.12 5.94 -8.35
CA PHE A 123 28.16 5.95 -9.44
C PHE A 123 26.73 5.76 -8.92
N ALA A 124 25.79 6.45 -9.55
CA ALA A 124 24.38 6.31 -9.24
C ALA A 124 23.89 4.93 -9.69
N VAL A 125 23.36 4.15 -8.74
CA VAL A 125 22.73 2.86 -9.00
C VAL A 125 21.28 2.88 -8.53
N LEU A 126 20.41 2.15 -9.23
CA LEU A 126 19.02 2.04 -8.84
C LEU A 126 18.88 1.17 -7.59
N ARG A 127 18.27 1.73 -6.55
CA ARG A 127 17.90 0.99 -5.34
C ARG A 127 16.40 1.01 -5.15
N LYS A 128 15.85 -0.18 -4.89
CA LYS A 128 14.42 -0.35 -4.65
C LYS A 128 14.03 0.38 -3.37
N LYS A 129 13.09 1.31 -3.49
CA LYS A 129 12.54 2.06 -2.36
C LYS A 129 11.32 1.39 -1.77
N VAL A 130 10.36 1.00 -2.61
CA VAL A 130 9.10 0.45 -2.14
C VAL A 130 8.38 -0.32 -3.25
N THR A 131 7.46 -1.19 -2.85
CA THR A 131 6.47 -1.81 -3.75
C THR A 131 5.09 -1.28 -3.37
N VAL A 132 4.39 -0.66 -4.33
CA VAL A 132 3.10 0.00 -4.14
C VAL A 132 2.00 -0.77 -4.85
N PHE A 133 0.89 -1.04 -4.16
CA PHE A 133 -0.26 -1.71 -4.77
C PHE A 133 -1.00 -0.77 -5.72
N CYS A 134 -1.33 -1.24 -6.93
CA CYS A 134 -1.92 -0.44 -8.00
C CYS A 134 -3.14 -1.11 -8.66
N GLY A 135 -3.79 -2.05 -7.97
CA GLY A 135 -5.06 -2.62 -8.39
C GLY A 135 -5.09 -4.14 -8.51
N ILE A 136 -6.22 -4.65 -9.02
CA ILE A 136 -6.52 -6.09 -9.12
C ILE A 136 -6.96 -6.40 -10.55
N GLU A 137 -6.33 -7.39 -11.17
CA GLU A 137 -6.74 -7.98 -12.44
C GLU A 137 -7.81 -9.07 -12.16
N ILE A 138 -8.98 -8.96 -12.81
CA ILE A 138 -10.16 -9.80 -12.59
C ILE A 138 -10.19 -11.01 -13.53
#